data_AF-A0A7S0MI03-F1
#
_entry.id   AF-A0A7S0MI03-F1
#
_cell.length_a   1.000
_cell.length_b   1.000
_cell.length_c   1.000
_cell.angle_alpha   90.00
_cell.angle_beta   90.00
_cell.angle_gamma   90.00
#
_symmetry.space_group_name_H-M   'P 1'
#
loop_
_entity.id
_entity.type
_entity.pdbx_description
1 polymer ?
#
loop_
_entity_poly.entity_id
_entity_poly.type
_entity_poly.pdbx_seq_one_letter_code
_entity_poly.pdbx_strand_id
1 'polypeptide(L)'
;AALDFQLYGFGQIVKPRNTVSLMLANFPQGLLTSTLLVSFGNSLYGDIQSVEDVVTCSAKNSNCNLTRVIFSAPSLSSPGDMTGQLHGAAGGRDFLISFKIHVFPPCDFASFCAANAMIADAKRILQNPTSSSTCDVEYCIDTAKLPDPELISLFPSEGPASGGGTVVLSIRNLAVVSSQTLTL
;
A
#
# COMPACT_ATOMS: atom_id res chain seq x y z
N ALA A 1 -13.45 14.09 15.92
CA ALA A 1 -12.70 12.88 16.29
C ALA A 1 -12.14 12.30 15.00
N ALA A 2 -10.84 12.46 14.75
CA ALA A 2 -10.21 11.92 13.55
C ALA A 2 -10.06 10.41 13.75
N LEU A 3 -10.78 9.62 12.96
CA LEU A 3 -10.58 8.18 12.89
C LEU A 3 -9.25 7.96 12.18
N ASP A 4 -8.21 7.70 12.95
CA ASP A 4 -6.93 7.26 12.43
C ASP A 4 -7.15 5.84 11.89
N PHE A 5 -7.32 5.71 10.58
CA PHE A 5 -7.54 4.42 9.91
C PHE A 5 -6.23 3.62 9.98
N GLN A 6 -6.05 2.92 11.08
CA GLN A 6 -4.96 1.99 11.27
C GLN A 6 -5.31 0.69 10.55
N LEU A 7 -4.67 0.44 9.41
CA LEU A 7 -4.71 -0.86 8.76
C LEU A 7 -3.92 -1.83 9.62
N TYR A 8 -4.56 -2.88 10.11
CA TYR A 8 -3.90 -3.94 10.86
C TYR A 8 -3.65 -5.12 9.93
N GLY A 9 -2.37 -5.48 9.74
CA GLY A 9 -1.95 -6.67 9.01
C GLY A 9 -1.08 -7.52 9.93
N PHE A 10 -1.48 -8.78 10.16
CA PHE A 10 -0.73 -9.74 10.99
C PHE A 10 -0.36 -9.23 12.41
N GLY A 11 -1.27 -8.49 13.06
CA GLY A 11 -1.02 -7.93 14.39
C GLY A 11 -0.11 -6.69 14.42
N GLN A 12 0.27 -6.16 13.25
CA GLN A 12 1.04 -4.92 13.13
C GLN A 12 0.21 -3.82 12.47
N ILE A 13 0.45 -2.58 12.89
CA ILE A 13 -0.09 -1.39 12.22
C ILE A 13 0.67 -1.20 10.91
N VAL A 14 -0.03 -1.46 9.81
CA VAL A 14 0.42 -1.18 8.45
C VAL A 14 0.05 0.27 8.14
N LYS A 15 1.07 1.11 7.90
CA LYS A 15 0.87 2.44 7.34
C LYS A 15 1.02 2.35 5.83
N PRO A 16 -0.06 2.27 5.04
CA PRO A 16 0.07 2.23 3.59
C PRO A 16 0.72 3.53 3.12
N ARG A 17 1.90 3.44 2.50
CA ARG A 17 2.48 4.56 1.74
C ARG A 17 1.77 4.59 0.39
N ASN A 18 0.67 5.33 0.33
CA ASN A 18 -0.05 5.51 -0.92
C ASN A 18 0.78 6.38 -1.86
N THR A 19 1.28 5.77 -2.93
CA THR A 19 2.06 6.46 -3.95
C THR A 19 1.11 7.01 -5.00
N VAL A 20 1.22 8.28 -5.32
CA VAL A 20 0.38 8.98 -6.28
C VAL A 20 1.23 9.36 -7.50
N SER A 21 0.71 9.08 -8.69
CA SER A 21 1.34 9.44 -9.97
C SER A 21 0.50 10.52 -10.66
N LEU A 22 1.01 11.75 -10.72
CA LEU A 22 0.41 12.84 -11.47
C LEU A 22 1.03 12.93 -12.86
N MET A 23 0.18 12.97 -13.88
CA MET A 23 0.60 13.23 -15.25
C MET A 23 0.21 14.65 -15.62
N LEU A 24 1.21 15.51 -15.84
CA LEU A 24 1.04 16.94 -16.06
C LEU A 24 1.38 17.29 -17.51
N ALA A 25 0.38 17.79 -18.23
CA ALA A 25 0.58 18.35 -19.56
C ALA A 25 1.07 19.80 -19.47
N ASN A 26 1.94 20.19 -20.40
CA ASN A 26 2.53 21.53 -20.51
C ASN A 26 3.29 21.98 -19.27
N PHE A 27 3.86 21.01 -18.56
CA PHE A 27 4.59 21.26 -17.34
C PHE A 27 6.06 21.65 -17.64
N PRO A 28 6.66 22.56 -16.87
CA PRO A 28 8.07 22.89 -17.02
C PRO A 28 8.95 21.63 -16.91
N GLN A 29 9.87 21.47 -17.85
CA GLN A 29 10.76 20.33 -17.94
C GLN A 29 12.05 20.58 -17.14
N GLY A 30 12.75 19.52 -16.75
CA GLY A 30 14.04 19.58 -16.06
C GLY A 30 13.95 20.02 -14.60
N LEU A 31 12.78 19.93 -13.98
CA LEU A 31 12.60 20.25 -12.57
C LEU A 31 13.15 19.11 -11.68
N LEU A 32 13.77 19.51 -10.58
CA LEU A 32 14.27 18.58 -9.56
C LEU A 32 13.20 18.35 -8.50
N THR A 33 13.24 17.18 -7.85
CA THR A 33 12.33 16.85 -6.74
C THR A 33 12.36 17.88 -5.61
N SER A 34 13.51 18.51 -5.34
CA SER A 34 13.69 19.55 -4.32
C SER A 34 13.06 20.91 -4.66
N THR A 35 12.71 21.14 -5.93
CA THR A 35 12.09 22.40 -6.39
C THR A 35 10.57 22.37 -6.33
N LEU A 36 10.01 21.20 -5.99
CA LEU A 36 8.59 20.96 -5.94
C LEU A 36 8.16 20.66 -4.51
N LEU A 37 6.95 21.05 -4.17
CA LEU A 37 6.31 20.77 -2.89
C LEU A 37 4.87 20.34 -3.15
N VAL A 38 4.49 19.17 -2.65
CA VAL A 38 3.10 18.72 -2.66
C VAL A 38 2.48 18.97 -1.29
N SER A 39 1.34 19.64 -1.25
CA SER A 39 0.57 19.87 -0.03
C SER A 39 -0.89 19.46 -0.16
N PHE A 40 -1.51 19.16 0.97
CA PHE A 40 -2.90 18.78 1.13
C PHE A 40 -3.51 19.65 2.23
N GLY A 41 -4.36 20.60 1.86
CA GLY A 41 -4.85 21.62 2.81
C GLY A 41 -3.70 22.48 3.37
N ASN A 42 -3.72 22.74 4.68
CA ASN A 42 -2.84 23.75 5.30
C ASN A 42 -1.58 23.21 5.97
N SER A 43 -1.48 21.90 6.22
CA SER A 43 -0.42 21.34 7.08
C SER A 43 0.04 19.92 6.73
N LEU A 44 -0.56 19.29 5.71
CA LEU A 44 -0.17 17.97 5.27
C LEU A 44 0.68 18.09 4.01
N TYR A 45 1.82 17.42 3.99
CA TYR A 45 2.76 17.45 2.87
C TYR A 45 3.04 16.04 2.37
N GLY A 46 3.23 15.90 1.06
CA GLY A 46 3.67 14.66 0.43
C GLY A 46 5.15 14.69 0.10
N ASP A 47 5.79 13.53 0.15
CA ASP A 47 7.21 13.38 -0.20
C ASP A 47 7.35 13.07 -1.68
N ILE A 48 7.96 13.97 -2.44
CA ILE A 48 8.19 13.77 -3.88
C ILE A 48 9.31 12.76 -4.08
N GLN A 49 8.99 11.67 -4.77
CA GLN A 49 9.90 10.56 -5.05
C GLN A 49 10.60 10.73 -6.39
N SER A 50 9.87 11.07 -7.45
CA SER A 50 10.45 11.28 -8.77
C SER A 50 9.71 12.35 -9.57
N VAL A 51 10.47 12.99 -10.46
CA VAL A 51 10.00 13.92 -11.48
C VAL A 51 10.63 13.46 -12.79
N GLU A 52 9.80 13.06 -13.74
CA GLU A 52 10.25 12.47 -15.00
C GLU A 52 9.61 13.20 -16.18
N ASP A 53 10.44 13.72 -17.07
CA ASP A 53 10.02 14.26 -18.34
C ASP A 53 9.71 13.11 -19.31
N VAL A 54 8.44 12.72 -19.36
CA VAL A 54 7.96 11.59 -20.16
C VAL A 54 7.99 11.91 -21.65
N VAL A 55 7.62 13.14 -22.00
CA VAL A 55 7.64 13.64 -23.36
C VAL A 55 8.19 15.05 -23.35
N THR A 56 9.29 15.27 -24.09
CA THR A 56 9.84 16.60 -24.33
C THR A 56 9.72 16.92 -25.81
N CYS A 57 9.08 18.04 -26.12
CA CYS A 57 8.81 18.42 -27.50
C CYS A 57 9.76 19.47 -28.03
N SER A 58 9.99 19.43 -29.34
CA SER A 58 10.63 20.51 -30.08
C SER A 58 9.69 21.72 -30.17
N ALA A 59 10.26 22.92 -30.19
CA ALA A 59 9.59 24.22 -30.00
C ALA A 59 8.41 24.57 -30.96
N LYS A 60 8.03 23.67 -31.88
CA LYS A 60 6.92 23.87 -32.84
C LYS A 60 5.56 23.38 -32.33
N ASN A 61 5.51 22.51 -31.32
CA ASN A 61 4.26 22.03 -30.74
C ASN A 61 4.10 22.61 -29.34
N SER A 62 3.22 23.60 -29.20
CA SER A 62 3.06 24.38 -27.97
C SER A 62 2.46 23.62 -26.79
N ASN A 63 2.02 22.36 -26.96
CA ASN A 63 1.19 21.68 -25.96
C ASN A 63 1.51 20.18 -25.72
N CYS A 64 2.75 19.72 -25.86
CA CYS A 64 3.05 18.28 -25.73
C CYS A 64 4.12 17.88 -24.71
N ASN A 65 4.64 18.83 -23.94
CA ASN A 65 5.50 18.50 -22.82
C ASN A 65 4.69 17.75 -21.76
N LEU A 66 5.11 16.54 -21.39
CA LEU A 66 4.44 15.70 -20.41
C LEU A 66 5.42 15.37 -19.31
N THR A 67 5.11 15.75 -18.08
CA THR A 67 5.91 15.39 -16.91
C THR A 67 5.09 14.50 -15.99
N ARG A 68 5.71 13.42 -15.53
CA ARG A 68 5.19 12.57 -14.47
C ARG A 68 5.83 12.97 -13.16
N VAL A 69 5.01 13.23 -12.14
CA VAL A 69 5.46 13.47 -10.78
C VAL A 69 4.91 12.36 -9.89
N ILE A 70 5.80 11.63 -9.22
CA ILE A 70 5.45 10.56 -8.29
C ILE A 70 5.77 11.02 -6.88
N PHE A 71 4.82 10.89 -5.96
CA PHE A 71 5.01 11.25 -4.56
C PHE A 71 4.28 10.31 -3.60
N SER A 72 4.77 10.19 -2.37
CA SER A 72 4.04 9.55 -1.28
C SER A 72 3.05 10.53 -0.65
N ALA A 73 1.77 10.20 -0.67
CA ALA A 73 0.76 10.98 0.05
C ALA A 73 0.89 10.75 1.57
N PRO A 74 0.65 11.78 2.40
CA PRO A 74 0.61 11.61 3.85
C PRO A 74 -0.57 10.72 4.27
N SER A 75 -0.55 10.22 5.50
CA SER A 75 -1.71 9.52 6.08
C SER A 75 -2.91 10.46 6.12
N LEU A 76 -3.95 10.14 5.35
CA LEU A 76 -5.18 10.91 5.28
C LEU A 76 -6.21 10.33 6.25
N SER A 77 -6.73 11.16 7.14
CA SER A 77 -7.62 10.74 8.24
C SER A 77 -9.10 10.73 7.89
N SER A 78 -9.47 11.18 6.68
CA SER A 78 -10.87 11.24 6.25
C SER A 78 -11.02 10.73 4.82
N PRO A 79 -11.94 9.80 4.58
CA PRO A 79 -12.46 9.52 3.25
C PRO A 79 -13.08 10.77 2.61
N GLY A 80 -13.05 10.86 1.30
CA GLY A 80 -13.63 11.92 0.47
C GLY A 80 -12.69 12.49 -0.58
N ASP A 81 -13.20 13.43 -1.36
CA ASP A 81 -12.40 14.23 -2.28
C ASP A 81 -11.53 15.21 -1.49
N MET A 82 -10.22 15.09 -1.66
CA MET A 82 -9.25 16.04 -1.15
C MET A 82 -8.60 16.79 -2.30
N THR A 83 -8.46 18.10 -2.16
CA THR A 83 -7.70 18.92 -3.11
C THR A 83 -6.25 18.98 -2.65
N GLY A 84 -5.35 18.45 -3.46
CA GLY A 84 -3.91 18.61 -3.31
C GLY A 84 -3.41 19.76 -4.18
N GLN A 85 -2.27 20.32 -3.78
CA GLN A 85 -1.60 21.40 -4.49
C GLN A 85 -0.15 21.01 -4.76
N LEU A 86 0.29 21.17 -5.99
CA LEU A 86 1.70 21.09 -6.38
C LEU A 86 2.22 22.52 -6.55
N HIS A 87 3.14 22.89 -5.67
CA HIS A 87 3.87 24.14 -5.70
C HIS A 87 5.24 23.90 -6.34
N GLY A 88 5.72 24.87 -7.09
CA GLY A 88 7.08 24.83 -7.61
C GLY A 88 7.47 26.13 -8.26
N ALA A 89 8.73 26.22 -8.65
CA ALA A 89 9.28 27.37 -9.35
C ALA A 89 10.01 26.92 -10.61
N ALA A 90 9.76 27.59 -11.73
CA ALA A 90 10.42 27.34 -13.00
C ALA A 90 10.72 28.65 -13.72
N GLY A 91 11.95 28.80 -14.24
CA GLY A 91 12.34 30.01 -14.99
C GLY A 91 12.15 31.32 -14.21
N GLY A 92 12.28 31.27 -12.88
CA GLY A 92 12.09 32.43 -11.99
C GLY A 92 10.64 32.81 -11.72
N ARG A 93 9.66 31.95 -12.04
CA ARG A 93 8.24 32.16 -11.69
C ARG A 93 7.72 30.98 -10.88
N ASP A 94 6.94 31.29 -9.86
CA ASP A 94 6.23 30.30 -9.07
C ASP A 94 4.96 29.87 -9.80
N PHE A 95 4.59 28.60 -9.61
CA PHE A 95 3.33 28.04 -10.11
C PHE A 95 2.65 27.22 -9.02
N LEU A 96 1.32 27.12 -9.18
CA LEU A 96 0.46 26.35 -8.30
C LEU A 96 -0.51 25.53 -9.16
N ILE A 97 -0.47 24.21 -9.00
CA ILE A 97 -1.38 23.28 -9.70
C ILE A 97 -2.25 22.59 -8.66
N SER A 98 -3.56 22.78 -8.77
CA SER A 98 -4.54 22.06 -7.94
C SER A 98 -4.95 20.76 -8.63
N PHE A 99 -4.96 19.67 -7.87
CA PHE A 99 -5.46 18.37 -8.31
C PHE A 99 -6.38 17.79 -7.24
N LYS A 100 -7.25 16.85 -7.63
CA LYS A 100 -8.15 16.15 -6.71
C LYS A 100 -7.69 14.72 -6.52
N ILE A 101 -7.65 14.27 -5.27
CA ILE A 101 -7.49 12.87 -4.89
C ILE A 101 -8.79 12.42 -4.26
N HIS A 102 -9.28 11.26 -4.68
CA HIS A 102 -10.39 10.60 -4.00
C HIS A 102 -9.84 9.61 -2.98
N VAL A 103 -10.06 9.89 -1.69
CA VAL A 103 -9.67 9.01 -0.60
C VAL A 103 -10.87 8.13 -0.28
N PHE A 104 -10.72 6.83 -0.42
CA PHE A 104 -11.74 5.86 -0.02
C PHE A 104 -11.24 5.07 1.19
N PRO A 105 -12.12 4.66 2.12
CA PRO A 105 -11.71 3.76 3.18
C PRO A 105 -11.28 2.43 2.56
N PRO A 106 -10.21 1.78 3.05
CA PRO A 106 -9.84 0.47 2.56
C PRO A 106 -11.00 -0.52 2.79
N CYS A 107 -11.19 -1.45 1.85
CA CYS A 107 -12.13 -2.55 2.04
C CYS A 107 -11.77 -3.33 3.32
N ASP A 108 -12.78 -3.70 4.11
CA ASP A 108 -12.62 -4.68 5.17
C ASP A 108 -12.58 -6.10 4.59
N PHE A 109 -11.40 -6.48 4.08
CA PHE A 109 -11.18 -7.80 3.51
C PHE A 109 -11.40 -8.93 4.51
N ALA A 110 -11.21 -8.68 5.81
CA ALA A 110 -11.45 -9.70 6.84
C ALA A 110 -12.93 -10.07 6.88
N SER A 111 -13.82 -9.08 6.99
CA SER A 111 -15.27 -9.31 6.98
C SER A 111 -15.76 -9.79 5.62
N PHE A 112 -15.26 -9.21 4.53
CA PHE A 112 -15.67 -9.58 3.17
C PHE A 112 -15.31 -11.03 2.82
N CYS A 113 -14.08 -11.47 3.08
CA CYS A 113 -13.68 -12.84 2.80
C CYS A 113 -14.40 -13.82 3.73
N ALA A 114 -14.57 -13.48 5.02
CA ALA A 114 -15.32 -14.32 5.96
C ALA A 114 -16.77 -14.56 5.51
N ALA A 115 -17.44 -13.54 4.96
CA ALA A 115 -18.78 -13.68 4.39
C ALA A 115 -18.85 -14.65 3.19
N ASN A 116 -17.72 -14.88 2.52
CA ASN A 116 -17.57 -15.83 1.41
C ASN A 116 -16.94 -17.17 1.86
N ALA A 117 -16.86 -17.44 3.16
CA ALA A 117 -16.19 -18.62 3.74
C ALA A 117 -14.69 -18.73 3.34
N MET A 118 -14.04 -17.60 3.15
CA MET A 118 -12.62 -17.48 2.82
C MET A 118 -11.89 -16.65 3.88
N ILE A 119 -10.56 -16.61 3.80
CA ILE A 119 -9.71 -15.74 4.63
C ILE A 119 -9.11 -14.63 3.77
N ALA A 120 -8.73 -13.50 4.38
CA ALA A 120 -8.04 -12.43 3.65
C ALA A 120 -6.58 -12.82 3.34
N ASP A 121 -6.17 -12.66 2.08
CA ASP A 121 -4.77 -12.77 1.64
C ASP A 121 -4.01 -11.50 2.00
N ALA A 122 -3.58 -11.39 3.25
CA ALA A 122 -2.85 -10.23 3.72
C ALA A 122 -1.51 -10.02 2.99
N LYS A 123 -0.88 -11.06 2.43
CA LYS A 123 0.32 -10.89 1.61
C LYS A 123 -0.01 -10.21 0.29
N ARG A 124 -1.06 -10.65 -0.40
CA ARG A 124 -1.51 -10.04 -1.66
C ARG A 124 -1.99 -8.61 -1.46
N ILE A 125 -2.70 -8.33 -0.36
CA ILE A 125 -3.12 -6.96 0.01
C ILE A 125 -1.90 -6.06 0.22
N LEU A 126 -0.84 -6.56 0.87
CA LEU A 126 0.39 -5.79 1.09
C LEU A 126 1.21 -5.58 -0.19
N GLN A 127 1.24 -6.57 -1.08
CA GLN A 127 2.00 -6.50 -2.34
C GLN A 127 1.29 -5.67 -3.40
N ASN A 128 -0.04 -5.77 -3.46
CA ASN A 128 -0.92 -5.09 -4.42
C ASN A 128 -2.08 -4.42 -3.66
N PRO A 129 -1.85 -3.28 -2.98
CA PRO A 129 -2.91 -2.58 -2.26
C PRO A 129 -4.01 -2.10 -3.22
N THR A 130 -5.27 -2.22 -2.81
CA THR A 130 -6.38 -1.81 -3.66
C THR A 130 -6.47 -0.29 -3.81
N SER A 131 -6.69 0.16 -5.04
CA SER A 131 -6.98 1.55 -5.36
C SER A 131 -8.49 1.86 -5.36
N SER A 132 -9.30 1.04 -4.70
CA SER A 132 -10.77 1.12 -4.66
C SER A 132 -11.32 0.72 -3.29
N SER A 133 -12.51 1.26 -2.93
CA SER A 133 -13.32 0.83 -1.80
C SER A 133 -14.06 -0.49 -2.04
N THR A 134 -14.13 -0.95 -3.28
CA THR A 134 -14.79 -2.21 -3.63
C THR A 134 -13.90 -3.38 -3.25
N CYS A 135 -14.45 -4.29 -2.44
CA CYS A 135 -13.80 -5.55 -2.11
C CYS A 135 -13.78 -6.47 -3.33
N ASP A 136 -12.63 -7.09 -3.60
CA ASP A 136 -12.46 -8.10 -4.65
C ASP A 136 -12.11 -9.46 -4.02
N VAL A 137 -12.74 -10.52 -4.52
CA VAL A 137 -12.50 -11.91 -4.11
C VAL A 137 -11.08 -12.37 -4.44
N GLU A 138 -10.39 -11.70 -5.35
CA GLU A 138 -8.98 -11.95 -5.67
C GLU A 138 -8.06 -11.83 -4.43
N TYR A 139 -8.46 -11.02 -3.44
CA TYR A 139 -7.75 -10.85 -2.16
C TYR A 139 -8.22 -11.83 -1.08
N CYS A 140 -9.03 -12.82 -1.44
CA CYS A 140 -9.47 -13.90 -0.55
C CYS A 140 -8.79 -15.22 -0.91
N ILE A 141 -8.46 -16.00 0.12
CA ILE A 141 -7.93 -17.35 -0.01
C ILE A 141 -9.02 -18.33 0.40
N ASP A 142 -9.33 -19.24 -0.53
CA ASP A 142 -10.18 -20.39 -0.29
C ASP A 142 -9.40 -21.45 0.49
N THR A 143 -9.67 -21.55 1.78
CA THR A 143 -8.98 -22.50 2.68
C THR A 143 -9.28 -23.94 2.33
N ALA A 144 -10.41 -24.25 1.69
CA ALA A 144 -10.74 -25.60 1.26
C ALA A 144 -9.88 -26.07 0.08
N LYS A 145 -9.21 -25.14 -0.62
CA LYS A 145 -8.25 -25.45 -1.70
C LYS A 145 -6.80 -25.49 -1.21
N LEU A 146 -6.55 -25.13 0.05
CA LEU A 146 -5.23 -25.25 0.63
C LEU A 146 -4.99 -26.73 0.99
N PRO A 147 -3.84 -27.31 0.62
CA PRO A 147 -3.51 -28.65 1.06
C PRO A 147 -3.33 -28.66 2.59
N ASP A 148 -3.79 -29.74 3.24
CA ASP A 148 -3.62 -29.90 4.68
C ASP A 148 -2.13 -29.90 5.07
N PRO A 149 -1.79 -29.34 6.25
CA PRO A 149 -0.43 -29.38 6.76
C PRO A 149 -0.04 -30.82 7.08
N GLU A 150 1.13 -31.24 6.59
CA GLU A 150 1.64 -32.60 6.75
C GLU A 150 2.95 -32.55 7.55
N LEU A 151 3.02 -33.26 8.67
CA LEU A 151 4.27 -33.40 9.44
C LEU A 151 5.19 -34.38 8.72
N ILE A 152 6.30 -33.88 8.17
CA ILE A 152 7.31 -34.69 7.50
C ILE A 152 8.23 -35.36 8.52
N SER A 153 8.70 -34.58 9.50
CA SER A 153 9.59 -35.09 10.54
C SER A 153 9.58 -34.20 11.78
N LEU A 154 9.98 -34.78 12.90
CA LEU A 154 10.18 -34.08 14.17
C LEU A 154 11.46 -34.61 14.84
N PHE A 155 12.29 -33.71 15.37
CA PHE A 155 13.53 -34.10 16.06
C PHE A 155 13.89 -33.12 17.18
N PRO A 156 14.28 -33.59 18.38
CA PRO A 156 14.28 -34.99 18.81
C PRO A 156 12.85 -35.52 18.99
N SER A 157 12.63 -36.83 18.79
CA SER A 157 11.32 -37.47 18.98
C SER A 157 10.96 -37.75 20.43
N GLU A 158 11.91 -37.56 21.32
CA GLU A 158 11.79 -37.78 22.76
C GLU A 158 12.51 -36.66 23.49
N GLY A 159 12.02 -36.32 24.67
CA GLY A 159 12.59 -35.28 25.51
C GLY A 159 12.50 -35.61 26.99
N PRO A 160 13.17 -34.83 27.86
CA PRO A 160 13.10 -35.01 29.30
C PRO A 160 11.66 -34.91 29.81
N ALA A 161 11.29 -35.73 30.81
CA ALA A 161 9.97 -35.64 31.47
C ALA A 161 9.74 -34.27 32.14
N SER A 162 10.82 -33.53 32.43
CA SER A 162 10.77 -32.15 32.93
C SER A 162 10.41 -31.10 31.86
N GLY A 163 10.31 -31.49 30.58
CA GLY A 163 10.10 -30.58 29.46
C GLY A 163 11.31 -29.66 29.19
N GLY A 164 11.07 -28.62 28.38
CA GLY A 164 12.05 -27.55 28.11
C GLY A 164 13.00 -27.80 26.92
N GLY A 165 12.83 -28.89 26.17
CA GLY A 165 13.61 -29.17 24.97
C GLY A 165 13.09 -28.42 23.73
N THR A 166 13.99 -27.97 22.86
CA THR A 166 13.61 -27.45 21.53
C THR A 166 13.40 -28.61 20.58
N VAL A 167 12.21 -28.68 19.96
CA VAL A 167 11.90 -29.65 18.90
C VAL A 167 11.87 -28.92 17.57
N VAL A 168 12.55 -29.49 16.58
CA VAL A 168 12.52 -29.03 15.20
C VAL A 168 11.47 -29.85 14.46
N LEU A 169 10.46 -29.15 13.93
CA LEU A 169 9.40 -29.74 13.11
C LEU A 169 9.66 -29.40 11.63
N SER A 170 9.64 -30.40 10.77
CA SER A 170 9.54 -30.22 9.33
C SER A 170 8.10 -30.47 8.92
N ILE A 171 7.40 -29.40 8.51
CA ILE A 171 5.99 -29.44 8.13
C ILE A 171 5.87 -28.98 6.68
N ARG A 172 5.15 -29.75 5.86
CA ARG A 172 4.72 -29.36 4.52
C ARG A 172 3.38 -28.64 4.58
N ASN A 173 3.11 -27.75 3.62
CA ASN A 173 1.81 -27.12 3.44
C ASN A 173 1.32 -26.32 4.68
N LEU A 174 2.25 -25.84 5.51
CA LEU A 174 1.91 -24.99 6.64
C LEU A 174 1.53 -23.60 6.11
N ALA A 175 0.25 -23.43 5.79
CA ALA A 175 -0.30 -22.12 5.49
C ALA A 175 -0.48 -21.35 6.80
N VAL A 176 0.14 -20.17 6.92
CA VAL A 176 -0.05 -19.28 8.08
C VAL A 176 -1.41 -18.60 7.92
N VAL A 177 -2.46 -19.33 8.29
CA VAL A 177 -3.86 -18.88 8.12
C VAL A 177 -4.45 -18.37 9.42
N SER A 178 -3.93 -18.79 10.56
CA SER A 178 -4.17 -18.18 11.88
C SER A 178 -3.16 -18.79 12.85
N SER A 179 -2.77 -18.04 13.88
CA SER A 179 -1.96 -18.62 14.96
C SER A 179 -2.84 -19.55 15.79
N GLN A 180 -2.83 -20.85 15.49
CA GLN A 180 -3.25 -21.85 16.46
C GLN A 180 -2.07 -22.15 17.38
N THR A 181 -2.28 -21.97 18.67
CA THR A 181 -1.36 -22.44 19.70
C THR A 181 -1.30 -23.96 19.62
N LEU A 182 -0.19 -24.51 19.11
CA LEU A 182 0.11 -25.92 19.22
C LEU A 182 0.57 -26.20 20.65
N THR A 183 -0.33 -26.69 21.50
CA THR A 183 0.06 -27.33 22.77
C THR A 183 0.55 -28.73 22.46
N LEU A 184 1.87 -28.94 22.60
CA LEU A 184 2.50 -30.26 22.67
C LEU A 184 2.46 -30.75 24.12
#